data_AF-A0A522ZS03-F1
#
_entry.id   AF-A0A522ZS03-F1
#
_cell.length_a   1.000
_cell.length_b   1.000
_cell.length_c   1.000
_cell.angle_alpha   90.00
_cell.angle_beta   90.00
_cell.angle_gamma   90.00
#
_symmetry.space_group_name_H-M   'P 1'
#
loop_
_entity.id
_entity.type
_entity.pdbx_description
1 polymer ?
#
loop_
_entity_poly.entity_id
_entity_poly.type
_entity_poly.pdbx_seq_one_letter_code
_entity_poly.pdbx_strand_id
1 'polypeptide(L)' 'MNANALEREALGLPSNERAKLALELIQSLETLSDQEVAELWRSESRRRAHQIDNGEVILIPAEVVDARSAELLR' A
#
# COMPACT_ATOMS: atom_id res chain seq x y z
N MET A 1 -14.66 -22.73 13.76
CA MET A 1 -13.85 -21.59 14.26
C MET A 1 -14.44 -20.31 13.65
N ASN A 2 -14.56 -19.21 14.38
CA ASN A 2 -15.10 -17.93 13.87
C ASN A 2 -14.00 -16.86 13.85
N ALA A 3 -14.22 -15.74 13.13
CA ALA A 3 -13.23 -14.68 12.96
C ALA A 3 -12.71 -14.14 14.31
N ASN A 4 -13.60 -13.93 15.28
CA ASN A 4 -13.23 -13.41 16.61
C ASN A 4 -12.37 -14.39 17.45
N ALA A 5 -12.51 -15.70 17.24
CA ALA A 5 -11.63 -16.69 17.87
C ALA A 5 -10.25 -16.69 17.21
N LEU A 6 -10.22 -16.67 15.87
CA LEU A 6 -8.97 -16.64 15.09
C LEU A 6 -8.15 -15.37 15.36
N GLU A 7 -8.81 -14.21 15.46
CA GLU A 7 -8.14 -12.94 15.78
C GLU A 7 -7.46 -13.00 17.14
N ARG A 8 -8.14 -13.51 18.17
CA ARG A 8 -7.56 -13.65 19.51
C ARG A 8 -6.36 -14.59 19.53
N GLU A 9 -6.43 -15.70 18.81
CA GLU A 9 -5.32 -16.63 18.67
C GLU A 9 -4.13 -15.99 17.95
N ALA A 10 -4.38 -15.29 16.83
CA ALA A 10 -3.35 -14.57 16.08
C ALA A 10 -2.70 -13.46 16.91
N LEU A 11 -3.47 -12.68 17.67
CA LEU A 11 -2.94 -11.64 18.54
C LEU A 11 -2.07 -12.20 19.69
N GLY A 12 -2.32 -13.45 20.11
CA GLY A 12 -1.53 -14.15 21.10
C GLY A 12 -0.14 -14.61 20.63
N LEU A 13 0.13 -14.59 19.32
CA LEU A 13 1.43 -15.01 18.78
C LEU A 13 2.56 -14.02 19.13
N PRO A 14 3.83 -14.48 19.17
CA PRO A 14 5.00 -13.61 19.19
C PRO A 14 4.98 -12.59 18.05
N SER A 15 5.62 -11.43 18.24
CA SER A 15 5.56 -10.31 17.28
C SER A 15 6.05 -10.67 15.87
N ASN A 16 7.09 -11.49 15.76
CA ASN A 16 7.63 -11.99 14.50
C ASN A 16 6.66 -12.92 13.77
N GLU A 17 5.97 -13.80 14.52
CA GLU A 17 4.97 -14.70 13.95
C GLU A 17 3.71 -13.95 13.50
N ARG A 18 3.28 -12.94 14.26
CA ARG A 18 2.20 -12.03 13.82
C ARG A 18 2.56 -11.28 12.55
N ALA A 19 3.78 -10.75 12.45
CA ALA A 19 4.22 -10.03 11.26
C ALA A 19 4.22 -10.94 10.02
N LYS A 20 4.68 -12.19 10.18
CA LYS A 20 4.65 -13.19 9.12
C LYS A 20 3.21 -13.52 8.70
N LEU A 21 2.32 -13.81 9.65
CA LEU A 21 0.92 -14.13 9.37
C LEU A 21 0.20 -12.95 8.70
N ALA A 22 0.46 -11.72 9.14
CA ALA A 22 -0.11 -10.53 8.53
C ALA A 22 0.33 -10.38 7.06
N LEU A 23 1.62 -10.62 6.77
CA LEU A 23 2.13 -10.60 5.40
C LEU A 23 1.46 -11.66 4.52
N GLU A 24 1.37 -12.91 5.00
CA GLU A 24 0.72 -14.00 4.26
C GLU A 24 -0.76 -13.71 3.98
N LEU A 25 -1.48 -13.13 4.97
CA LEU A 25 -2.87 -12.73 4.79
C LEU A 25 -2.99 -11.60 3.76
N ILE A 26 -2.13 -10.57 3.81
CA ILE A 26 -2.12 -9.49 2.82
C ILE A 26 -1.86 -10.06 1.43
N GLN A 27 -0.87 -10.93 1.28
CA GLN A 27 -0.57 -11.59 0.00
C GLN A 27 -1.73 -12.46 -0.49
N SER A 28 -2.49 -13.09 0.41
CA SER A 28 -3.67 -13.87 0.02
C SER A 28 -4.81 -13.01 -0.53
N LEU A 29 -4.81 -11.70 -0.25
CA LEU A 29 -5.77 -10.74 -0.80
C LEU A 29 -5.35 -10.23 -2.18
N GLU A 30 -4.11 -10.46 -2.61
CA GLU A 30 -3.64 -10.09 -3.94
C GLU A 30 -4.22 -11.06 -4.96
N THR A 31 -5.23 -10.60 -5.70
CA THR A 31 -5.93 -11.39 -6.72
C THR A 31 -5.32 -11.24 -8.11
N LEU A 32 -4.44 -10.25 -8.29
CA LEU A 32 -3.78 -9.94 -9.54
C LEU A 32 -2.38 -10.55 -9.53
N SER A 33 -1.97 -11.09 -10.67
CA SER A 33 -0.58 -11.45 -10.90
C SER A 33 0.32 -10.20 -10.89
N ASP A 34 1.60 -10.39 -10.60
CA ASP A 34 2.62 -9.31 -10.69
C ASP A 34 2.60 -8.60 -12.06
N GLN A 35 2.30 -9.35 -13.12
CA GLN A 35 2.20 -8.81 -14.47
C GLN A 35 1.00 -7.86 -14.60
N GLU A 36 -0.18 -8.26 -14.12
CA GLU A 36 -1.39 -7.43 -14.14
C GLU A 36 -1.20 -6.18 -13.29
N VAL A 37 -0.60 -6.32 -12.10
CA VAL A 37 -0.23 -5.18 -11.25
C VAL A 37 0.70 -4.23 -11.98
N ALA A 38 1.74 -4.74 -12.64
CA ALA A 38 2.68 -3.92 -13.41
C ALA A 38 1.99 -3.21 -14.59
N GLU A 39 1.06 -3.85 -15.28
CA GLU A 39 0.30 -3.25 -16.37
C GLU A 39 -0.62 -2.12 -15.89
N LEU A 40 -1.34 -2.31 -14.76
CA LEU A 40 -2.15 -1.27 -14.13
C LEU A 40 -1.28 -0.07 -13.71
N TRP A 41 -0.15 -0.32 -13.06
CA TRP A 41 0.79 0.75 -12.69
C TRP A 41 1.35 1.50 -13.89
N ARG A 42 1.68 0.81 -14.99
CA ARG A 42 2.13 1.47 -16.23
C ARG A 42 1.03 2.37 -16.80
N SER A 43 -0.21 1.89 -16.83
CA SER A 43 -1.37 2.66 -17.30
C SER A 43 -1.56 3.92 -16.46
N GLU A 44 -1.60 3.78 -15.13
CA GLU A 44 -1.77 4.90 -14.21
C GLU A 44 -0.60 5.89 -14.28
N SER A 45 0.64 5.40 -14.38
CA SER A 45 1.83 6.26 -14.50
C SER A 45 1.79 7.12 -15.76
N ARG A 46 1.42 6.52 -16.91
CA ARG A 46 1.25 7.26 -18.17
C ARG A 46 0.14 8.29 -18.06
N ARG A 47 -1.00 7.90 -17.47
CA ARG A 47 -2.14 8.80 -17.25
C ARG A 47 -1.72 10.01 -16.41
N ARG A 48 -1.01 9.78 -15.29
CA ARG A 48 -0.53 10.87 -14.43
C ARG A 48 0.50 11.75 -15.10
N ALA A 49 1.47 11.19 -15.83
CA ALA A 49 2.45 11.99 -16.57
C ALA A 49 1.75 12.96 -17.54
N HIS A 50 0.77 12.47 -18.31
CA HIS A 50 -0.01 13.30 -19.22
C HIS A 50 -0.79 14.41 -18.50
N GLN A 51 -1.43 14.09 -17.36
CA GLN A 51 -2.13 15.09 -16.55
C GLN A 51 -1.19 16.20 -16.06
N ILE A 52 0.04 15.84 -15.69
CA ILE A 52 1.06 16.80 -15.24
C ILE A 52 1.52 17.66 -16.42
N ASP A 53 1.90 17.04 -17.53
CA ASP A 53 2.41 17.72 -18.73
C ASP A 53 1.41 18.72 -19.30
N ASN A 54 0.11 18.40 -19.22
CA ASN A 54 -0.98 19.27 -19.67
C ASN A 54 -1.44 20.29 -18.62
N GLY A 55 -0.91 20.26 -17.40
CA GLY A 55 -1.36 21.14 -16.31
C GLY A 55 -2.78 20.86 -15.83
N GLU A 56 -3.28 19.63 -16.00
CA GLU A 56 -4.63 19.21 -15.57
C GLU A 56 -4.72 18.99 -14.04
N VAL A 57 -3.58 18.99 -13.35
CA VAL A 57 -3.49 18.76 -11.91
C VAL A 57 -2.65 19.82 -11.22
N ILE A 58 -2.97 20.11 -9.97
CA ILE A 58 -2.17 21.00 -9.12
C ILE A 58 -1.08 20.15 -8.46
N LEU A 59 0.17 20.48 -8.76
CA LEU A 59 1.33 19.84 -8.16
C LEU A 59 1.58 20.35 -6.74
N ILE A 60 2.13 19.48 -5.89
CA ILE A 60 2.63 19.84 -4.57
C ILE A 60 4.16 19.91 -4.66
N PRO A 61 4.80 21.00 -4.18
CA PRO A 61 6.26 21.08 -4.11
C PRO A 61 6.84 19.95 -3.26
N ALA A 62 8.01 19.43 -3.66
CA ALA A 62 8.65 18.31 -2.99
C ALA A 62 8.90 18.58 -1.50
N GLU A 63 9.29 19.81 -1.15
CA GLU A 63 9.59 20.24 0.21
C GLU A 63 8.36 20.15 1.12
N VAL A 64 7.17 20.36 0.57
CA VAL A 64 5.91 20.21 1.32
C VAL A 64 5.61 18.74 1.58
N VAL A 65 5.89 17.86 0.61
CA VAL A 65 5.72 16.41 0.77
C VAL A 65 6.70 15.88 1.83
N ASP A 66 7.95 16.30 1.76
CA ASP A 66 9.00 15.89 2.71
C ASP A 66 8.65 16.29 4.15
N ALA A 67 8.21 17.54 4.35
CA ALA A 67 7.81 18.03 5.66
C ALA A 67 6.64 17.22 6.26
N ARG A 68 5.62 16.91 5.45
CA ARG A 68 4.46 16.11 5.88
C ARG A 68 4.82 14.66 6.18
N SER A 69 5.69 14.05 5.36
CA SER A 69 6.20 12.70 5.58
C SER A 69 6.94 12.60 6.93
N ALA A 70 7.81 13.56 7.22
CA ALA A 70 8.56 13.61 8.47
C ALA A 70 7.66 13.80 9.71
N GLU A 71 6.50 14.45 9.56
CA GLU A 71 5.52 14.60 10.64
C GLU A 71 4.77 13.29 10.91
N LEU A 72 4.36 12.54 9.87
CA LEU A 72 3.61 11.29 9.99
C LEU A 72 4.43 10.12 10.57
N LEU A 73 5.75 10.15 10.41
CA LEU A 73 6.66 9.09 10.84
C LEU A 73 7.29 9.33 12.23
N ARG A 74 6.83 10.35 12.96
CA ARG A 74 7.19 10.60 14.36
C ARG A 74 6.20 9.92 15.30
#